data_AF-A0A835X163-F1
#
_entry.id   AF-A0A835X163-F1
#
_cell.length_a   1.000
_cell.length_b   1.000
_cell.length_c   1.000
_cell.angle_alpha   90.00
_cell.angle_beta   90.00
_cell.angle_gamma   90.00
#
_symmetry.space_group_name_H-M   'P 1'
#
loop_
_entity.id
_entity.type
_entity.pdbx_description
1 polymer ?
#
loop_
_entity_poly.entity_id
_entity_poly.type
_entity_poly.pdbx_seq_one_letter_code
_entity_poly.pdbx_strand_id
1 'polypeptide(L)'
;MKNKNLIIAIGVIASPILFALVVFPDSFSLSWNQGRGGFLFALAFIIAELVGLKLGITKKRILTVIPLAILVIVYLVSLEYGLREYIVQGAEVYDIQLVLSWTWMWDFIILTAFTITALTIYFGKRWIRIAPAGPIFLGGSAIILSLDAFFPYDALGPLQYFVPHLINLNVWLVNAFDLGTATARDNLMFLRGDHGPFALQVFWPSAGVHSIIIFSLVMGAFLLKMNIPRGRKWVYFGLGILGTITVNVIRIFALSVYALKVTTNAEQWEEFHSVAGEIMFLPWLFIFLLIVMTIETRRLKKKEAIDKLKSENS
;
A
#
# COMPACT_ATOMS: atom_id res chain seq x y z
N MET A 1 10.40 21.69 -27.72
CA MET A 1 9.61 20.52 -28.15
C MET A 1 9.59 19.36 -27.15
N LYS A 2 10.73 18.92 -26.56
CA LYS A 2 10.78 17.76 -25.65
C LYS A 2 9.85 17.88 -24.42
N ASN A 3 9.83 19.02 -23.73
CA ASN A 3 8.96 19.24 -22.57
C ASN A 3 7.45 19.30 -22.91
N LYS A 4 7.07 19.84 -24.08
CA LYS A 4 5.66 19.95 -24.48
C LYS A 4 5.02 18.56 -24.68
N ASN A 5 5.75 17.66 -25.32
CA ASN A 5 5.28 16.28 -25.52
C ASN A 5 5.17 15.51 -24.19
N LEU A 6 6.06 15.75 -23.25
CA LEU A 6 5.99 15.13 -21.92
C LEU A 6 4.75 15.60 -21.14
N ILE A 7 4.44 16.90 -21.15
CA ILE A 7 3.23 17.43 -20.51
C ILE A 7 1.98 16.80 -21.12
N ILE A 8 1.92 16.68 -22.45
CA ILE A 8 0.79 16.02 -23.13
C ILE A 8 0.71 14.54 -22.72
N ALA A 9 1.84 13.84 -22.67
CA ALA A 9 1.90 12.44 -22.24
C ALA A 9 1.40 12.25 -20.79
N ILE A 10 1.77 13.15 -19.88
CA ILE A 10 1.23 13.17 -18.51
C ILE A 10 -0.29 13.39 -18.54
N GLY A 11 -0.76 14.35 -19.35
CA GLY A 11 -2.20 14.60 -19.52
C GLY A 11 -2.98 13.38 -20.02
N VAL A 12 -2.42 12.61 -20.96
CA VAL A 12 -3.04 11.39 -21.48
C VAL A 12 -3.08 10.27 -20.42
N ILE A 13 -2.04 10.10 -19.61
CA ILE A 13 -2.06 9.12 -18.50
C ILE A 13 -3.05 9.57 -17.41
N ALA A 14 -3.11 10.86 -17.12
CA ALA A 14 -3.99 11.42 -16.10
C ALA A 14 -5.47 11.42 -16.52
N SER A 15 -5.76 11.39 -17.82
CA SER A 15 -7.12 11.67 -18.32
C SER A 15 -8.20 10.74 -17.80
N PRO A 16 -8.02 9.40 -17.66
CA PRO A 16 -9.08 8.56 -17.10
C PRO A 16 -9.40 8.88 -15.64
N ILE A 17 -8.38 9.24 -14.84
CA ILE A 17 -8.55 9.62 -13.43
C ILE A 17 -9.28 10.97 -13.34
N LEU A 18 -8.83 11.96 -14.10
CA LEU A 18 -9.46 13.28 -14.14
C LEU A 18 -10.89 13.21 -14.66
N PHE A 19 -11.14 12.38 -15.68
CA PHE A 19 -12.48 12.11 -16.17
C PHE A 19 -13.37 11.52 -15.08
N ALA A 20 -12.92 10.46 -14.39
CA ALA A 20 -13.68 9.86 -13.29
C ALA A 20 -13.98 10.88 -12.18
N LEU A 21 -13.01 11.73 -11.84
CA LEU A 21 -13.17 12.75 -10.79
C LEU A 21 -14.25 13.79 -11.15
N VAL A 22 -14.32 14.19 -12.42
CA VAL A 22 -15.28 15.20 -12.89
C VAL A 22 -16.68 14.60 -13.09
N VAL A 23 -16.75 13.40 -13.67
CA VAL A 23 -18.03 12.79 -14.08
C VAL A 23 -18.66 11.95 -12.97
N PHE A 24 -17.84 11.31 -12.12
CA PHE A 24 -18.27 10.44 -11.03
C PHE A 24 -17.66 10.86 -9.68
N PRO A 25 -17.83 12.12 -9.24
CA PRO A 25 -17.18 12.63 -8.03
C PRO A 25 -17.54 11.83 -6.77
N ASP A 26 -18.78 11.36 -6.67
CA ASP A 26 -19.26 10.59 -5.51
C ASP A 26 -18.58 9.21 -5.37
N SER A 27 -17.95 8.72 -6.43
CA SER A 27 -17.15 7.49 -6.37
C SER A 27 -15.80 7.67 -5.67
N PHE A 28 -15.39 8.90 -5.34
CA PHE A 28 -14.13 9.20 -4.66
C PHE A 28 -14.33 9.31 -3.14
N SER A 29 -14.40 8.17 -2.46
CA SER A 29 -14.28 8.12 -1.00
C SER A 29 -12.84 7.81 -0.57
N LEU A 30 -12.44 8.37 0.57
CA LEU A 30 -11.14 8.13 1.22
C LEU A 30 -11.24 7.00 2.25
N SER A 31 -11.86 5.89 1.85
CA SER A 31 -11.89 4.65 2.63
C SER A 31 -11.05 3.59 1.93
N TRP A 32 -10.47 2.69 2.71
CA TRP A 32 -9.47 1.74 2.22
C TRP A 32 -10.03 0.69 1.25
N ASN A 33 -11.31 0.33 1.37
CA ASN A 33 -12.01 -0.61 0.47
C ASN A 33 -13.22 0.00 -0.25
N GLN A 34 -13.35 1.33 -0.24
CA GLN A 34 -14.45 2.00 -0.91
C GLN A 34 -13.92 3.07 -1.84
N GLY A 35 -14.38 3.00 -3.09
CA GLY A 35 -14.24 4.08 -4.04
C GLY A 35 -12.87 4.20 -4.69
N ARG A 36 -12.72 5.31 -5.41
CA ARG A 36 -11.59 5.65 -6.27
C ARG A 36 -10.64 6.65 -5.64
N GLY A 37 -10.75 6.94 -4.33
CA GLY A 37 -9.88 7.91 -3.64
C GLY A 37 -8.38 7.61 -3.86
N GLY A 38 -8.01 6.32 -3.90
CA GLY A 38 -6.67 5.86 -4.25
C GLY A 38 -6.13 6.39 -5.59
N PHE A 39 -6.99 6.65 -6.57
CA PHE A 39 -6.56 7.16 -7.88
C PHE A 39 -5.92 8.55 -7.77
N LEU A 40 -6.31 9.36 -6.80
CA LEU A 40 -5.72 10.67 -6.58
C LEU A 40 -4.27 10.57 -6.09
N PHE A 41 -3.96 9.59 -5.24
CA PHE A 41 -2.59 9.31 -4.82
C PHE A 41 -1.75 8.81 -6.00
N ALA A 42 -2.28 7.90 -6.80
CA ALA A 42 -1.61 7.43 -8.02
C ALA A 42 -1.32 8.58 -8.99
N LEU A 43 -2.30 9.47 -9.20
CA LEU A 43 -2.15 10.67 -10.03
C LEU A 43 -1.05 11.58 -9.49
N ALA A 44 -1.06 11.85 -8.18
CA ALA A 44 -0.03 12.66 -7.52
C ALA A 44 1.38 12.06 -7.73
N PHE A 45 1.53 10.74 -7.58
CA PHE A 45 2.81 10.06 -7.82
C PHE A 45 3.25 10.16 -9.28
N ILE A 46 2.37 9.90 -10.24
CA ILE A 46 2.70 9.98 -11.68
C ILE A 46 3.15 11.39 -12.04
N ILE A 47 2.43 12.41 -11.57
CA ILE A 47 2.79 13.82 -11.80
C ILE A 47 4.13 14.12 -11.15
N ALA A 48 4.31 13.80 -9.86
CA ALA A 48 5.54 14.09 -9.13
C ALA A 48 6.78 13.42 -9.75
N GLU A 49 6.64 12.21 -10.29
CA GLU A 49 7.75 11.47 -10.89
C GLU A 49 8.07 11.90 -12.32
N LEU A 50 7.08 12.37 -13.09
CA LEU A 50 7.27 12.73 -14.50
C LEU A 50 7.50 14.22 -14.73
N VAL A 51 6.96 15.10 -13.89
CA VAL A 51 7.14 16.55 -14.05
C VAL A 51 8.62 16.92 -13.86
N GLY A 52 9.12 17.80 -14.73
CA GLY A 52 10.52 18.28 -14.67
C GLY A 52 11.54 17.35 -15.35
N LEU A 53 11.15 16.14 -15.79
CA LEU A 53 12.04 15.27 -16.55
C LEU A 53 12.31 15.83 -17.94
N LYS A 54 13.58 15.86 -18.36
CA LYS A 54 13.98 16.26 -19.72
C LYS A 54 13.99 15.07 -20.69
N LEU A 55 12.97 14.21 -20.62
CA LEU A 55 12.84 13.03 -21.48
C LEU A 55 12.05 13.35 -22.75
N GLY A 56 12.54 12.89 -23.90
CA GLY A 56 11.86 13.06 -25.18
C GLY A 56 10.87 11.93 -25.43
N ILE A 57 9.57 12.23 -25.43
CA ILE A 57 8.53 11.32 -25.91
C ILE A 57 8.15 11.71 -27.34
N THR A 58 8.09 10.74 -28.25
CA THR A 58 7.72 10.99 -29.64
C THR A 58 6.20 11.15 -29.76
N LYS A 59 5.74 11.99 -30.71
CA LYS A 59 4.31 12.18 -30.97
C LYS A 59 3.60 10.86 -31.31
N LYS A 60 4.26 9.97 -32.06
CA LYS A 60 3.74 8.64 -32.40
C LYS A 60 3.38 7.83 -31.14
N ARG A 61 4.27 7.79 -30.14
CA ARG A 61 4.01 7.08 -28.87
C ARG A 61 2.83 7.65 -28.11
N ILE A 62 2.67 8.97 -28.09
CA ILE A 62 1.51 9.64 -27.47
C ILE A 62 0.22 9.21 -28.17
N LEU A 63 0.19 9.30 -29.51
CA LEU A 63 -0.96 8.90 -30.31
C LEU A 63 -1.33 7.42 -30.11
N THR A 64 -0.36 6.54 -29.85
CA THR A 64 -0.64 5.12 -29.54
C THR A 64 -1.33 4.92 -28.19
N VAL A 65 -1.11 5.79 -27.20
CA VAL A 65 -1.70 5.65 -25.86
C VAL A 65 -3.10 6.27 -25.76
N ILE A 66 -3.44 7.25 -26.61
CA ILE A 66 -4.76 7.89 -26.59
C ILE A 66 -5.91 6.88 -26.71
N PRO A 67 -5.92 5.92 -27.65
CA PRO A 67 -6.96 4.89 -27.71
C PRO A 67 -7.07 4.07 -26.43
N LEU A 68 -5.94 3.78 -25.76
CA LEU A 68 -5.95 3.04 -24.49
C LEU A 68 -6.62 3.86 -23.38
N ALA A 69 -6.34 5.17 -23.32
CA ALA A 69 -6.99 6.06 -22.35
C ALA A 69 -8.51 6.14 -22.62
N ILE A 70 -8.91 6.19 -23.89
CA ILE A 70 -10.32 6.16 -24.29
C ILE A 70 -10.96 4.84 -23.86
N LEU A 71 -10.31 3.69 -24.03
CA LEU A 71 -10.85 2.40 -23.58
C LEU A 71 -11.09 2.36 -22.07
N VAL A 72 -10.18 2.92 -21.25
CA VAL A 72 -10.40 3.01 -19.80
C VAL A 72 -11.58 3.94 -19.48
N ILE A 73 -11.71 5.06 -20.18
CA ILE A 73 -12.86 5.96 -20.02
C ILE A 73 -14.17 5.26 -20.40
N VAL A 74 -14.19 4.51 -21.51
CA VAL A 74 -15.35 3.71 -21.93
C VAL A 74 -15.70 2.67 -20.86
N TYR A 75 -14.70 1.99 -20.30
CA TYR A 75 -14.92 1.08 -19.17
C TYR A 75 -15.56 1.81 -17.97
N LEU A 76 -15.00 2.95 -17.56
CA LEU A 76 -15.52 3.73 -16.43
C LEU A 76 -16.97 4.19 -16.66
N VAL A 77 -17.30 4.58 -17.89
CA VAL A 77 -18.66 4.93 -18.27
C VAL A 77 -19.56 3.70 -18.23
N SER A 78 -19.12 2.57 -18.79
CA SER A 78 -19.92 1.34 -18.83
C SER A 78 -20.28 0.78 -17.46
N LEU A 79 -19.51 1.11 -16.41
CA LEU A 79 -19.85 0.77 -15.03
C LEU A 79 -21.21 1.36 -14.62
N GLU A 80 -21.57 2.54 -15.12
CA GLU A 80 -22.86 3.18 -14.83
C GLU A 80 -24.00 2.70 -15.75
N TYR A 81 -23.69 1.85 -16.73
CA TYR A 81 -24.65 1.30 -17.70
C TYR A 81 -24.77 -0.24 -17.61
N GLY A 82 -24.71 -0.80 -16.40
CA GLY A 82 -24.95 -2.24 -16.18
C GLY A 82 -23.71 -3.07 -15.92
N LEU A 83 -22.49 -2.58 -16.22
CA LEU A 83 -21.28 -3.37 -15.98
C LEU A 83 -20.99 -3.52 -14.48
N ARG A 84 -21.31 -2.52 -13.65
CA ARG A 84 -21.12 -2.62 -12.20
C ARG A 84 -22.01 -3.70 -11.60
N GLU A 85 -23.27 -3.75 -12.01
CA GLU A 85 -24.24 -4.76 -11.60
C GLU A 85 -23.76 -6.15 -12.02
N TYR A 86 -23.27 -6.31 -13.24
CA TYR A 86 -22.67 -7.56 -13.71
C TYR A 86 -21.47 -8.00 -12.85
N ILE A 87 -20.57 -7.07 -12.51
CA ILE A 87 -19.44 -7.35 -11.62
C ILE A 87 -19.95 -7.78 -10.24
N VAL A 88 -20.92 -7.07 -9.66
CA VAL A 88 -21.51 -7.38 -8.35
C VAL A 88 -22.18 -8.74 -8.34
N GLN A 89 -22.95 -9.10 -9.38
CA GLN A 89 -23.54 -10.44 -9.52
C GLN A 89 -22.47 -11.54 -9.61
N GLY A 90 -21.32 -11.23 -10.23
CA GLY A 90 -20.16 -12.12 -10.21
C GLY A 90 -19.67 -12.44 -8.79
N ALA A 91 -19.81 -11.51 -7.85
CA ALA A 91 -19.43 -11.73 -6.45
C ALA A 91 -20.23 -12.88 -5.81
N GLU A 92 -21.53 -12.98 -6.14
CA GLU A 92 -22.40 -14.08 -5.65
C GLU A 92 -21.96 -15.44 -6.21
N VAL A 93 -21.57 -15.50 -7.48
CA VAL A 93 -21.12 -16.74 -8.13
C VAL A 93 -19.83 -17.29 -7.48
N TYR A 94 -18.95 -16.39 -7.04
CA TYR A 94 -17.68 -16.74 -6.40
C TYR A 94 -17.75 -16.75 -4.86
N ASP A 95 -18.95 -16.65 -4.27
CA ASP A 95 -19.17 -16.61 -2.81
C ASP A 95 -18.32 -15.55 -2.08
N ILE A 96 -18.20 -14.38 -2.69
CA ILE A 96 -17.39 -13.27 -2.18
C ILE A 96 -18.14 -12.54 -1.07
N GLN A 97 -17.57 -12.54 0.13
CA GLN A 97 -18.17 -11.88 1.29
C GLN A 97 -17.99 -10.35 1.26
N LEU A 98 -16.80 -9.87 0.85
CA LEU A 98 -16.48 -8.44 0.77
C LEU A 98 -16.73 -7.91 -0.65
N VAL A 99 -18.01 -7.75 -1.00
CA VAL A 99 -18.46 -7.30 -2.34
C VAL A 99 -17.85 -5.97 -2.75
N LEU A 100 -17.70 -5.01 -1.82
CA LEU A 100 -17.09 -3.72 -2.12
C LEU A 100 -15.64 -3.86 -2.57
N SER A 101 -14.83 -4.64 -1.83
CA SER A 101 -13.43 -4.92 -2.23
C SER A 101 -13.37 -5.56 -3.61
N TRP A 102 -14.27 -6.50 -3.90
CA TRP A 102 -14.38 -7.14 -5.21
C TRP A 102 -14.74 -6.17 -6.33
N THR A 103 -15.74 -5.30 -6.11
CA THR A 103 -16.16 -4.32 -7.12
C THR A 103 -15.04 -3.35 -7.44
N TRP A 104 -14.41 -2.75 -6.43
CA TRP A 104 -13.40 -1.71 -6.62
C TRP A 104 -12.04 -2.28 -7.08
N MET A 105 -11.72 -3.53 -6.77
CA MET A 105 -10.52 -4.20 -7.25
C MET A 105 -10.36 -4.07 -8.77
N TRP A 106 -11.44 -4.24 -9.53
CA TRP A 106 -11.41 -4.18 -11.00
C TRP A 106 -11.00 -2.81 -11.54
N ASP A 107 -11.51 -1.73 -10.93
CA ASP A 107 -11.13 -0.36 -11.27
C ASP A 107 -9.61 -0.17 -11.10
N PHE A 108 -9.03 -0.66 -10.00
CA PHE A 108 -7.59 -0.61 -9.75
C PHE A 108 -6.79 -1.51 -10.69
N ILE A 109 -7.26 -2.72 -11.01
CA ILE A 109 -6.61 -3.62 -11.98
C ILE A 109 -6.52 -2.94 -13.35
N ILE A 110 -7.62 -2.40 -13.84
CA ILE A 110 -7.69 -1.78 -15.18
C ILE A 110 -6.82 -0.54 -15.24
N LEU A 111 -6.85 0.31 -14.21
CA LEU A 111 -6.01 1.50 -14.18
C LEU A 111 -4.52 1.15 -14.02
N THR A 112 -4.19 0.08 -13.28
CA THR A 112 -2.81 -0.44 -13.19
C THR A 112 -2.32 -0.91 -14.56
N ALA A 113 -3.10 -1.75 -15.24
CA ALA A 113 -2.77 -2.28 -16.55
C ALA A 113 -2.58 -1.16 -17.59
N PHE A 114 -3.48 -0.19 -17.60
CA PHE A 114 -3.36 1.00 -18.44
C PHE A 114 -2.09 1.79 -18.14
N THR A 115 -1.84 2.12 -16.88
CA THR A 115 -0.69 2.95 -16.49
C THR A 115 0.64 2.27 -16.83
N ILE A 116 0.77 0.97 -16.52
CA ILE A 116 1.96 0.18 -16.90
C ILE A 116 2.15 0.16 -18.40
N THR A 117 1.08 -0.07 -19.16
CA THR A 117 1.13 -0.15 -20.63
C THR A 117 1.53 1.20 -21.23
N ALA A 118 0.91 2.30 -20.79
CA ALA A 118 1.21 3.65 -21.23
C ALA A 118 2.67 4.03 -20.96
N LEU A 119 3.16 3.80 -19.73
CA LEU A 119 4.54 4.06 -19.35
C LEU A 119 5.54 3.19 -20.13
N THR A 120 5.17 1.93 -20.40
CA THR A 120 5.97 1.03 -21.24
C THR A 120 6.06 1.53 -22.68
N ILE A 121 4.97 2.03 -23.26
CA ILE A 121 4.99 2.63 -24.61
C ILE A 121 5.85 3.90 -24.62
N TYR A 122 5.75 4.75 -23.59
CA TYR A 122 6.48 6.01 -23.52
C TYR A 122 7.98 5.83 -23.32
N PHE A 123 8.39 4.97 -22.39
CA PHE A 123 9.77 4.90 -21.92
C PHE A 123 10.45 3.52 -22.14
N GLY A 124 9.73 2.54 -22.68
CA GLY A 124 10.18 1.14 -22.72
C GLY A 124 10.44 0.61 -21.31
N LYS A 125 11.30 -0.41 -21.17
CA LYS A 125 11.64 -1.01 -19.86
C LYS A 125 12.22 -0.02 -18.82
N ARG A 126 12.61 1.19 -19.22
CA ARG A 126 13.17 2.21 -18.32
C ARG A 126 12.13 2.81 -17.38
N TRP A 127 10.83 2.68 -17.68
CA TRP A 127 9.77 3.27 -16.84
C TRP A 127 9.85 2.83 -15.37
N ILE A 128 10.26 1.58 -15.12
CA ILE A 128 10.40 0.98 -13.78
C ILE A 128 11.35 1.78 -12.88
N ARG A 129 12.29 2.54 -13.47
CA ARG A 129 13.18 3.43 -12.71
C ARG A 129 12.75 4.90 -12.76
N ILE A 130 11.96 5.28 -13.76
CA ILE A 130 11.56 6.66 -14.00
C ILE A 130 10.32 7.01 -13.17
N ALA A 131 9.22 6.29 -13.40
CA ALA A 131 7.93 6.53 -12.75
C ALA A 131 7.27 5.22 -12.25
N PRO A 132 7.90 4.51 -11.30
CA PRO A 132 7.33 3.29 -10.74
C PRO A 132 6.25 3.51 -9.67
N ALA A 133 6.21 4.65 -8.97
CA ALA A 133 5.38 4.79 -7.77
C ALA A 133 3.89 4.71 -8.08
N GLY A 134 3.41 5.37 -9.15
CA GLY A 134 2.02 5.29 -9.58
C GLY A 134 1.54 3.85 -9.85
N PRO A 135 2.20 3.09 -10.76
CA PRO A 135 1.90 1.68 -11.00
C PRO A 135 1.99 0.79 -9.77
N ILE A 136 3.00 0.99 -8.91
CA ILE A 136 3.18 0.21 -7.68
C ILE A 136 2.03 0.46 -6.70
N PHE A 137 1.61 1.73 -6.56
CA PHE A 137 0.47 2.08 -5.72
C PHE A 137 -0.82 1.45 -6.24
N LEU A 138 -1.15 1.65 -7.52
CA LEU A 138 -2.38 1.11 -8.13
C LEU A 138 -2.42 -0.42 -8.07
N GLY A 139 -1.32 -1.07 -8.45
CA GLY A 139 -1.23 -2.53 -8.42
C GLY A 139 -1.23 -3.07 -7.00
N GLY A 140 -0.62 -2.34 -6.07
CA GLY A 140 -0.66 -2.64 -4.64
C GLY A 140 -2.07 -2.61 -4.06
N SER A 141 -2.82 -1.55 -4.36
CA SER A 141 -4.23 -1.42 -3.98
C SER A 141 -5.07 -2.54 -4.60
N ALA A 142 -4.85 -2.87 -5.87
CA ALA A 142 -5.52 -4.00 -6.51
C ALA A 142 -5.24 -5.31 -5.76
N ILE A 143 -3.98 -5.59 -5.39
CA ILE A 143 -3.61 -6.78 -4.62
C ILE A 143 -4.30 -6.80 -3.26
N ILE A 144 -4.31 -5.68 -2.53
CA ILE A 144 -4.97 -5.59 -1.21
C ILE A 144 -6.47 -5.91 -1.36
N LEU A 145 -7.15 -5.23 -2.28
CA LEU A 145 -8.58 -5.45 -2.54
C LEU A 145 -8.88 -6.88 -3.00
N SER A 146 -8.00 -7.49 -3.80
CA SER A 146 -8.11 -8.91 -4.15
C SER A 146 -8.01 -9.81 -2.93
N LEU A 147 -7.04 -9.57 -2.05
CA LEU A 147 -6.87 -10.38 -0.84
C LEU A 147 -8.09 -10.27 0.06
N ASP A 148 -8.66 -9.07 0.21
CA ASP A 148 -9.87 -8.87 1.02
C ASP A 148 -11.10 -9.51 0.36
N ALA A 149 -11.22 -9.45 -0.97
CA ALA A 149 -12.34 -10.06 -1.69
C ALA A 149 -12.32 -11.60 -1.61
N PHE A 150 -11.18 -12.23 -1.92
CA PHE A 150 -11.07 -13.68 -2.02
C PHE A 150 -10.75 -14.37 -0.70
N PHE A 151 -10.16 -13.65 0.26
CA PHE A 151 -9.71 -14.21 1.52
C PHE A 151 -10.02 -13.27 2.70
N PRO A 152 -11.30 -12.94 2.91
CA PRO A 152 -11.72 -12.06 3.98
C PRO A 152 -11.38 -12.66 5.35
N TYR A 153 -11.20 -11.79 6.35
CA TYR A 153 -11.09 -12.17 7.76
C TYR A 153 -9.96 -13.17 8.07
N ASP A 154 -10.27 -14.44 8.33
CA ASP A 154 -9.33 -15.50 8.70
C ASP A 154 -9.14 -16.58 7.60
N ALA A 155 -9.77 -16.39 6.42
CA ALA A 155 -9.80 -17.40 5.36
C ALA A 155 -8.44 -17.62 4.65
N LEU A 156 -7.48 -16.70 4.81
CA LEU A 156 -6.17 -16.76 4.14
C LEU A 156 -5.20 -17.69 4.89
N GLY A 157 -5.38 -19.00 4.77
CA GLY A 157 -4.68 -20.04 5.55
C GLY A 157 -3.17 -19.80 5.78
N PRO A 158 -2.34 -19.57 4.74
CA PRO A 158 -0.89 -19.36 4.92
C PRO A 158 -0.53 -18.07 5.66
N LEU A 159 -1.31 -16.99 5.52
CA LEU A 159 -1.05 -15.72 6.22
C LEU A 159 -1.67 -15.72 7.62
N GLN A 160 -2.80 -16.39 7.80
CA GLN A 160 -3.45 -16.60 9.09
C GLN A 160 -2.57 -17.46 10.02
N TYR A 161 -1.75 -18.36 9.46
CA TYR A 161 -0.79 -19.19 10.21
C TYR A 161 0.11 -18.38 11.16
N PHE A 162 0.50 -17.16 10.77
CA PHE A 162 1.40 -16.33 11.59
C PHE A 162 0.69 -15.58 12.72
N VAL A 163 -0.64 -15.43 12.62
CA VAL A 163 -1.42 -14.61 13.55
C VAL A 163 -1.40 -15.15 14.97
N PRO A 164 -1.62 -16.47 15.22
CA PRO A 164 -1.51 -17.04 16.56
C PRO A 164 -0.16 -16.77 17.23
N HIS A 165 0.94 -16.73 16.47
CA HIS A 165 2.26 -16.44 17.04
C HIS A 165 2.37 -15.00 17.56
N LEU A 166 1.83 -14.03 16.82
CA LEU A 166 1.80 -12.63 17.24
C LEU A 166 0.86 -12.42 18.44
N ILE A 167 -0.27 -13.12 18.47
CA ILE A 167 -1.19 -13.12 19.60
C ILE A 167 -0.53 -13.70 20.85
N ASN A 168 0.11 -14.86 20.75
CA ASN A 168 0.79 -15.48 21.91
C ASN A 168 1.91 -14.60 22.46
N LEU A 169 2.66 -13.91 21.59
CA LEU A 169 3.63 -12.92 22.03
C LEU A 169 2.97 -11.77 22.81
N ASN A 170 1.81 -11.29 22.35
CA ASN A 170 1.06 -10.26 23.06
C ASN A 170 0.49 -10.74 24.40
N VAL A 171 -0.04 -11.96 24.47
CA VAL A 171 -0.47 -12.59 25.73
C VAL A 171 0.69 -12.65 26.72
N TRP A 172 1.86 -13.08 26.25
CA TRP A 172 3.06 -13.10 27.07
C TRP A 172 3.43 -11.70 27.57
N LEU A 173 3.41 -10.67 26.70
CA LEU A 173 3.69 -9.29 27.09
C LEU A 173 2.71 -8.80 28.16
N VAL A 174 1.40 -8.99 27.97
CA VAL A 174 0.37 -8.55 28.92
C VAL A 174 0.59 -9.17 30.30
N ASN A 175 0.82 -10.49 30.35
CA ASN A 175 1.03 -11.19 31.61
C ASN A 175 2.39 -10.85 32.23
N ALA A 176 3.44 -10.64 31.42
CA ALA A 176 4.78 -10.29 31.91
C ALA A 176 4.83 -8.88 32.54
N PHE A 177 3.99 -7.95 32.06
CA PHE A 177 3.87 -6.61 32.61
C PHE A 177 2.78 -6.48 33.70
N ASP A 178 2.13 -7.57 34.09
CA ASP A 178 1.06 -7.61 35.10
C ASP A 178 -0.08 -6.60 34.83
N LEU A 179 -0.47 -6.47 33.56
CA LEU A 179 -1.52 -5.52 33.14
C LEU A 179 -2.94 -6.07 33.31
N GLY A 180 -3.06 -7.34 33.69
CA GLY A 180 -4.29 -8.12 33.75
C GLY A 180 -3.99 -9.56 33.35
N THR A 181 -5.03 -10.37 33.17
CA THR A 181 -4.87 -11.76 32.69
C THR A 181 -5.22 -11.85 31.22
N ALA A 182 -4.28 -12.33 30.41
CA ALA A 182 -4.51 -12.63 29.00
C ALA A 182 -4.33 -14.13 28.71
N THR A 183 -5.21 -14.67 27.89
CA THR A 183 -5.08 -16.01 27.30
C THR A 183 -5.44 -15.96 25.82
N ALA A 184 -5.00 -16.96 25.04
CA ALA A 184 -5.28 -17.01 23.62
C ALA A 184 -5.79 -18.39 23.18
N ARG A 185 -6.62 -18.38 22.14
CA ARG A 185 -7.05 -19.55 21.40
C ARG A 185 -7.13 -19.17 19.93
N ASP A 186 -6.29 -19.78 19.11
CA ASP A 186 -6.22 -19.52 17.66
C ASP A 186 -5.97 -18.02 17.36
N ASN A 187 -6.96 -17.35 16.74
CA ASN A 187 -6.94 -15.92 16.44
C ASN A 187 -7.67 -15.04 17.46
N LEU A 188 -8.13 -15.63 18.57
CA LEU A 188 -8.81 -14.95 19.67
C LEU A 188 -7.86 -14.75 20.85
N MET A 189 -7.90 -13.54 21.41
CA MET A 189 -7.23 -13.19 22.65
C MET A 189 -8.28 -12.77 23.68
N PHE A 190 -8.35 -13.50 24.79
CA PHE A 190 -9.23 -13.20 25.91
C PHE A 190 -8.47 -12.37 26.92
N LEU A 191 -9.03 -11.22 27.24
CA LEU A 191 -8.47 -10.23 28.15
C LEU A 191 -9.41 -10.09 29.34
N ARG A 192 -8.83 -9.98 30.54
CA ARG A 192 -9.57 -9.62 31.74
C ARG A 192 -8.76 -8.62 32.54
N GLY A 193 -9.28 -7.41 32.60
CA GLY A 193 -8.66 -6.26 33.26
C GLY A 193 -9.63 -5.55 34.19
N ASP A 194 -9.37 -4.27 34.44
CA ASP A 194 -10.00 -3.48 35.50
C ASP A 194 -11.47 -3.15 35.17
N HIS A 195 -11.84 -3.18 33.89
CA HIS A 195 -13.19 -2.89 33.38
C HIS A 195 -13.97 -4.14 32.94
N GLY A 196 -13.47 -5.33 33.28
CA GLY A 196 -14.13 -6.60 32.98
C GLY A 196 -13.48 -7.41 31.85
N PRO A 197 -14.15 -8.48 31.39
CA PRO A 197 -13.65 -9.32 30.31
C PRO A 197 -13.85 -8.66 28.94
N PHE A 198 -12.91 -8.90 28.02
CA PHE A 198 -12.98 -8.47 26.63
C PHE A 198 -12.35 -9.55 25.72
N ALA A 199 -12.85 -9.70 24.50
CA ALA A 199 -12.31 -10.66 23.54
C ALA A 199 -11.88 -9.92 22.26
N LEU A 200 -10.62 -10.09 21.89
CA LEU A 200 -10.05 -9.55 20.67
C LEU A 200 -9.93 -10.65 19.63
N GLN A 201 -10.57 -10.46 18.48
CA GLN A 201 -10.31 -11.30 17.31
C GLN A 201 -9.34 -10.57 16.37
N VAL A 202 -8.18 -11.18 16.13
CA VAL A 202 -7.16 -10.59 15.26
C VAL A 202 -7.16 -11.33 13.92
N PHE A 203 -7.49 -10.62 12.86
CA PHE A 203 -7.45 -11.13 11.49
C PHE A 203 -6.08 -10.87 10.85
N TRP A 204 -5.73 -11.60 9.79
CA TRP A 204 -4.47 -11.39 9.07
C TRP A 204 -4.22 -9.92 8.62
N PRO A 205 -5.23 -9.10 8.24
CA PRO A 205 -5.00 -7.69 7.94
C PRO A 205 -4.49 -6.92 9.18
N SER A 206 -5.18 -7.10 10.31
CA SER A 206 -4.87 -6.51 11.63
C SER A 206 -3.66 -7.15 12.32
N ALA A 207 -3.20 -8.32 11.87
CA ALA A 207 -1.95 -8.92 12.32
C ALA A 207 -0.72 -8.31 11.64
N GLY A 208 -0.93 -7.51 10.58
CA GLY A 208 0.15 -6.75 9.95
C GLY A 208 0.46 -7.09 8.51
N VAL A 209 -0.33 -7.92 7.85
CA VAL A 209 -0.09 -8.26 6.44
C VAL A 209 -0.33 -7.06 5.53
N HIS A 210 -1.41 -6.30 5.74
CA HIS A 210 -1.65 -5.04 5.00
C HIS A 210 -0.44 -4.11 5.12
N SER A 211 0.08 -3.90 6.34
CA SER A 211 1.25 -3.05 6.56
C SER A 211 2.53 -3.63 5.94
N ILE A 212 2.73 -4.95 5.94
CA ILE A 212 3.86 -5.60 5.25
C ILE A 212 3.77 -5.41 3.72
N ILE A 213 2.57 -5.53 3.14
CA ILE A 213 2.35 -5.31 1.71
C ILE A 213 2.65 -3.85 1.35
N ILE A 214 2.05 -2.90 2.06
CA ILE A 214 2.28 -1.46 1.83
C ILE A 214 3.77 -1.13 2.02
N PHE A 215 4.39 -1.62 3.09
CA PHE A 215 5.83 -1.46 3.32
C PHE A 215 6.64 -2.00 2.14
N SER A 216 6.34 -3.22 1.68
CA SER A 216 7.07 -3.89 0.59
C SER A 216 6.98 -3.12 -0.72
N LEU A 217 5.79 -2.57 -1.03
CA LEU A 217 5.57 -1.76 -2.22
C LEU A 217 6.33 -0.43 -2.15
N VAL A 218 6.19 0.31 -1.06
CA VAL A 218 6.84 1.61 -0.87
C VAL A 218 8.36 1.46 -0.82
N MET A 219 8.86 0.52 0.00
CA MET A 219 10.29 0.24 0.13
C MET A 219 10.87 -0.31 -1.17
N GLY A 220 10.13 -1.16 -1.88
CA GLY A 220 10.52 -1.66 -3.20
C GLY A 220 10.70 -0.53 -4.22
N ALA A 221 9.70 0.36 -4.32
CA ALA A 221 9.76 1.54 -5.20
C ALA A 221 10.96 2.45 -4.85
N PHE A 222 11.14 2.73 -3.56
CA PHE A 222 12.23 3.55 -3.05
C PHE A 222 13.61 2.94 -3.37
N LEU A 223 13.80 1.66 -3.06
CA LEU A 223 15.05 0.96 -3.33
C LEU A 223 15.32 0.81 -4.84
N LEU A 224 14.31 0.67 -5.69
CA LEU A 224 14.49 0.62 -7.14
C LEU A 224 15.11 1.91 -7.69
N LYS A 225 14.74 3.06 -7.13
CA LYS A 225 15.29 4.38 -7.51
C LYS A 225 16.70 4.62 -6.98
N MET A 226 17.03 4.05 -5.82
CA MET A 226 18.33 4.27 -5.18
C MET A 226 19.45 3.47 -5.86
N ASN A 227 20.60 4.12 -6.09
CA ASN A 227 21.80 3.48 -6.63
C ASN A 227 22.59 2.73 -5.54
N ILE A 228 21.95 1.72 -4.93
CA ILE A 228 22.53 0.88 -3.88
C ILE A 228 22.88 -0.52 -4.46
N PRO A 229 23.99 -1.16 -4.04
CA PRO A 229 24.26 -2.57 -4.31
C PRO A 229 23.13 -3.49 -3.86
N ARG A 230 22.86 -4.54 -4.65
CA ARG A 230 21.73 -5.47 -4.42
C ARG A 230 21.71 -6.09 -3.01
N GLY A 231 22.86 -6.51 -2.49
CA GLY A 231 22.94 -7.13 -1.16
C GLY A 231 22.43 -6.21 -0.04
N ARG A 232 22.77 -4.92 -0.08
CA ARG A 232 22.29 -3.94 0.90
C ARG A 232 20.80 -3.64 0.74
N LYS A 233 20.27 -3.64 -0.49
CA LYS A 233 18.83 -3.51 -0.73
C LYS A 233 18.06 -4.62 -0.02
N TRP A 234 18.52 -5.87 -0.13
CA TRP A 234 17.90 -7.00 0.57
C TRP A 234 17.99 -6.89 2.10
N VAL A 235 19.12 -6.43 2.63
CA VAL A 235 19.27 -6.19 4.06
C VAL A 235 18.28 -5.14 4.56
N TYR A 236 18.18 -3.97 3.90
CA TYR A 236 17.22 -2.95 4.29
C TYR A 236 15.77 -3.42 4.14
N PHE A 237 15.48 -4.18 3.10
CA PHE A 237 14.15 -4.74 2.91
C PHE A 237 13.77 -5.71 4.04
N GLY A 238 14.67 -6.64 4.39
CA GLY A 238 14.45 -7.59 5.49
C GLY A 238 14.34 -6.92 6.86
N LEU A 239 15.24 -5.97 7.17
CA LEU A 239 15.19 -5.20 8.43
C LEU A 239 13.88 -4.40 8.54
N GLY A 240 13.39 -3.84 7.43
CA GLY A 240 12.14 -3.10 7.43
C GLY A 240 10.90 -3.97 7.56
N ILE A 241 10.91 -5.22 7.03
CA ILE A 241 9.87 -6.21 7.33
C ILE A 241 9.87 -6.55 8.83
N LEU A 242 11.03 -6.84 9.42
CA LEU A 242 11.14 -7.17 10.85
C LEU A 242 10.65 -6.02 11.73
N GLY A 243 11.02 -4.78 11.40
CA GLY A 243 10.52 -3.62 12.13
C GLY A 243 9.01 -3.39 11.92
N THR A 244 8.47 -3.65 10.72
CA THR A 244 7.02 -3.62 10.48
C THR A 244 6.28 -4.64 11.35
N ILE A 245 6.78 -5.88 11.43
CA ILE A 245 6.24 -6.90 12.35
C ILE A 245 6.29 -6.42 13.80
N THR A 246 7.41 -5.82 14.21
CA THR A 246 7.59 -5.29 15.57
C THR A 246 6.55 -4.21 15.89
N VAL A 247 6.33 -3.26 14.98
CA VAL A 247 5.31 -2.21 15.13
C VAL A 247 3.90 -2.80 15.21
N ASN A 248 3.59 -3.82 14.40
CA ASN A 248 2.31 -4.51 14.48
C ASN A 248 2.11 -5.23 15.82
N VAL A 249 3.17 -5.82 16.40
CA VAL A 249 3.11 -6.39 17.76
C VAL A 249 2.81 -5.31 18.78
N ILE A 250 3.50 -4.17 18.74
CA ILE A 250 3.26 -3.04 19.65
C ILE A 250 1.84 -2.50 19.47
N ARG A 251 1.30 -2.51 18.24
CA ARG A 251 -0.09 -2.12 17.96
C ARG A 251 -1.08 -3.04 18.66
N ILE A 252 -0.99 -4.35 18.46
CA ILE A 252 -1.86 -5.32 19.13
C ILE A 252 -1.73 -5.18 20.66
N PHE A 253 -0.53 -4.93 21.14
CA PHE A 253 -0.28 -4.72 22.57
C PHE A 253 -1.01 -3.48 23.07
N ALA A 254 -0.87 -2.34 22.39
CA ALA A 254 -1.56 -1.10 22.75
C ALA A 254 -3.09 -1.26 22.74
N LEU A 255 -3.66 -1.98 21.76
CA LEU A 255 -5.08 -2.32 21.72
C LEU A 255 -5.51 -3.18 22.91
N SER A 256 -4.65 -4.11 23.33
CA SER A 256 -4.88 -4.96 24.49
C SER A 256 -4.84 -4.14 25.79
N VAL A 257 -3.87 -3.24 25.93
CA VAL A 257 -3.78 -2.34 27.09
C VAL A 257 -5.00 -1.43 27.17
N TYR A 258 -5.46 -0.88 26.05
CA TYR A 258 -6.66 -0.05 26.01
C TYR A 258 -7.90 -0.81 26.49
N ALA A 259 -8.07 -2.05 26.02
CA ALA A 259 -9.16 -2.93 26.47
C ALA A 259 -9.06 -3.29 27.97
N LEU A 260 -7.84 -3.51 28.48
CA LEU A 260 -7.61 -3.92 29.87
C LEU A 260 -7.77 -2.77 30.89
N LYS A 261 -7.34 -1.55 30.51
CA LYS A 261 -7.12 -0.43 31.44
C LYS A 261 -7.98 0.80 31.20
N VAL A 262 -8.67 0.90 30.06
CA VAL A 262 -9.44 2.11 29.71
C VAL A 262 -10.91 1.80 29.52
N THR A 263 -11.26 0.82 28.68
CA THR A 263 -12.67 0.54 28.39
C THR A 263 -12.87 -0.87 27.84
N THR A 264 -13.99 -1.48 28.20
CA THR A 264 -14.52 -2.70 27.56
C THR A 264 -15.71 -2.38 26.64
N ASN A 265 -16.03 -1.10 26.44
CA ASN A 265 -17.02 -0.67 25.47
C ASN A 265 -16.48 -0.86 24.05
N ALA A 266 -17.19 -1.66 23.25
CA ALA A 266 -16.75 -2.02 21.90
C ALA A 266 -16.66 -0.84 20.93
N GLU A 267 -17.55 0.15 21.05
CA GLU A 267 -17.58 1.33 20.17
C GLU A 267 -16.35 2.21 20.41
N GLN A 268 -16.07 2.54 21.67
CA GLN A 268 -14.87 3.31 22.05
C GLN A 268 -13.57 2.57 21.71
N TRP A 269 -13.58 1.24 21.82
CA TRP A 269 -12.44 0.43 21.43
C TRP A 269 -12.23 0.44 19.91
N GLU A 270 -13.31 0.34 19.12
CA GLU A 270 -13.23 0.36 17.65
C GLU A 270 -12.79 1.73 17.12
N GLU A 271 -13.21 2.82 17.75
CA GLU A 271 -12.69 4.17 17.45
C GLU A 271 -11.17 4.23 17.63
N PHE A 272 -10.65 3.74 18.77
CA PHE A 272 -9.20 3.68 19.00
C PHE A 272 -8.50 2.73 18.01
N HIS A 273 -9.10 1.59 17.71
CA HIS A 273 -8.59 0.60 16.76
C HIS A 273 -8.41 1.18 15.36
N SER A 274 -9.41 1.92 14.87
CA SER A 274 -9.38 2.56 13.55
C SER A 274 -8.20 3.53 13.41
N VAL A 275 -7.87 4.26 14.49
CA VAL A 275 -6.80 5.27 14.51
C VAL A 275 -5.42 4.66 14.75
N ALA A 276 -5.32 3.69 15.66
CA ALA A 276 -4.05 3.07 16.06
C ALA A 276 -3.33 2.39 14.88
N GLY A 277 -4.09 1.82 13.94
CA GLY A 277 -3.56 1.20 12.73
C GLY A 277 -2.74 2.16 11.86
N GLU A 278 -3.28 3.34 11.58
CA GLU A 278 -2.66 4.33 10.69
C GLU A 278 -1.54 5.10 11.39
N ILE A 279 -1.76 5.51 12.65
CA ILE A 279 -0.81 6.35 13.40
C ILE A 279 0.47 5.61 13.76
N MET A 280 0.46 4.29 13.95
CA MET A 280 1.67 3.58 14.36
C MET A 280 2.53 3.14 13.17
N PHE A 281 1.90 2.74 12.06
CA PHE A 281 2.62 2.23 10.89
C PHE A 281 3.26 3.34 10.06
N LEU A 282 2.54 4.43 9.78
CA LEU A 282 3.02 5.50 8.90
C LEU A 282 4.31 6.15 9.42
N PRO A 283 4.41 6.58 10.70
CA PRO A 283 5.65 7.14 11.23
C PRO A 283 6.82 6.16 11.17
N TRP A 284 6.59 4.88 11.46
CA TRP A 284 7.63 3.85 11.32
C TRP A 284 8.16 3.78 9.88
N LEU A 285 7.27 3.69 8.90
CA LEU A 285 7.64 3.64 7.48
C LEU A 285 8.48 4.87 7.09
N PHE A 286 8.05 6.07 7.47
CA PHE A 286 8.78 7.30 7.18
C PHE A 286 10.14 7.36 7.87
N ILE A 287 10.20 7.06 9.16
CA ILE A 287 11.45 7.04 9.94
C ILE A 287 12.43 6.05 9.32
N PHE A 288 11.97 4.85 8.98
CA PHE A 288 12.83 3.83 8.38
C PHE A 288 13.39 4.26 7.02
N LEU A 289 12.56 4.83 6.15
CA LEU A 289 13.00 5.38 4.86
C LEU A 289 14.04 6.50 5.04
N LEU A 290 13.83 7.41 6.00
CA LEU A 290 14.75 8.48 6.33
C LEU A 290 16.09 7.95 6.86
N ILE A 291 16.06 6.91 7.70
CA ILE A 291 17.27 6.24 8.20
C ILE A 291 18.06 5.66 7.02
N VAL A 292 17.42 4.88 6.14
CA VAL A 292 18.08 4.27 4.99
C VAL A 292 18.64 5.33 4.04
N MET A 293 17.88 6.39 3.76
CA MET A 293 18.33 7.52 2.96
C MET A 293 19.57 8.17 3.57
N THR A 294 19.52 8.51 4.86
CA THR A 294 20.61 9.17 5.57
C THR A 294 21.89 8.32 5.57
N ILE A 295 21.77 7.02 5.85
CA ILE A 295 22.90 6.09 5.86
C ILE A 295 23.53 6.03 4.46
N GLU A 296 22.72 5.87 3.41
CA GLU A 296 23.23 5.74 2.04
C GLU A 296 23.83 7.06 1.52
N THR A 297 23.22 8.20 1.81
CA THR A 297 23.80 9.51 1.46
C THR A 297 25.16 9.72 2.13
N ARG A 298 25.31 9.37 3.41
CA ARG A 298 26.61 9.46 4.11
C ARG A 298 27.65 8.53 3.49
N ARG A 299 27.26 7.31 3.10
CA ARG A 299 28.17 6.34 2.47
C ARG A 299 28.63 6.80 1.08
N LEU A 300 27.73 7.39 0.28
CA LEU A 300 28.08 7.94 -1.03
C LEU A 300 29.11 9.06 -0.90
N LYS A 301 28.87 10.04 -0.01
CA LYS A 301 29.81 11.14 0.27
C LYS A 301 31.19 10.62 0.71
N LYS A 302 31.22 9.60 1.59
CA LYS A 302 32.48 8.99 2.03
C LYS A 302 33.23 8.32 0.89
N LYS A 303 32.52 7.64 -0.01
CA LYS A 303 33.13 7.00 -1.19
C LYS A 303 33.70 8.05 -2.16
N GLU A 304 32.95 9.10 -2.45
CA GLU A 304 33.40 10.21 -3.31
C GLU A 304 34.66 10.89 -2.75
N ALA A 305 34.74 11.08 -1.43
CA ALA A 305 35.94 11.64 -0.80
C ALA A 305 37.16 10.71 -0.92
N ILE A 306 36.99 9.40 -0.76
CA ILE A 306 38.08 8.42 -0.92
C ILE A 306 38.55 8.36 -2.38
N ASP A 307 37.62 8.36 -3.34
CA ASP A 307 37.93 8.30 -4.76
C ASP A 307 38.70 9.56 -5.19
N LYS A 308 38.34 10.74 -4.67
CA LYS A 308 39.05 12.00 -4.91
C LYS A 308 40.49 11.98 -4.37
N LEU A 309 40.69 11.51 -3.14
CA LEU A 309 42.03 11.38 -2.54
C LEU A 309 42.93 10.42 -3.32
N LYS A 310 42.37 9.35 -3.91
CA LYS A 310 43.13 8.42 -4.75
C LYS A 310 43.56 9.06 -6.07
N SER A 311 42.70 9.87 -6.69
CA SER A 311 43.03 10.56 -7.94
C SER A 311 44.04 11.70 -7.77
N GLU A 312 44.13 12.31 -6.58
CA GLU A 312 45.13 13.35 -6.29
C GLU A 312 46.52 12.76 -5.98
N ASN A 313 46.59 11.48 -5.63
CA ASN A 313 47.82 10.76 -5.31
C ASN A 313 48.32 9.83 -6.43
N SER A 314 47.69 9.86 -7.61
CA SER A 314 48.07 9.10 -8.82
C SER A 314 48.51 10.03 -9.94
#